data_AF-A0A1F4BWL2-F1
#
_entry.id   AF-A0A1F4BWL2-F1
#
_cell.length_a   1.000
_cell.length_b   1.000
_cell.length_c   1.000
_cell.angle_alpha   90.00
_cell.angle_beta   90.00
_cell.angle_gamma   90.00
#
_symmetry.space_group_name_H-M   'P 1'
#
loop_
_entity.id
_entity.type
_entity.pdbx_description
1 polymer ?
#
loop_
_entity_poly.entity_id
_entity_poly.type
_entity_poly.pdbx_seq_one_letter_code
_entity_poly.pdbx_strand_id
1 'polypeptide(L)'
;MVDGNAMTSDGDRISERLRAVFAESLHIDVPSADTDLFLAGLLDSLQLVELLFQIEQYFELRITLDDIDLEDLRTLERIARVVAARMNGSERATGQQPIFSAGA
;
A
#
# COMPACT_ATOMS: atom_id res chain seq x y z
N MET A 1 -34.02 6.20 -0.11
CA MET A 1 -32.96 6.60 0.83
C MET A 1 -31.67 6.28 0.13
N VAL A 2 -30.84 7.29 -0.08
CA VAL A 2 -29.68 7.25 -0.99
C VAL A 2 -28.78 6.04 -0.73
N ASP A 3 -28.46 5.29 -1.79
CA ASP A 3 -27.48 4.22 -1.80
C ASP A 3 -26.08 4.80 -1.51
N GLY A 4 -25.72 4.92 -0.24
CA GLY A 4 -24.44 5.46 0.24
C GLY A 4 -23.21 4.58 -0.02
N ASN A 5 -23.26 3.69 -1.00
CA ASN A 5 -22.29 2.59 -1.19
C ASN A 5 -21.23 2.85 -2.29
N ALA A 6 -21.25 4.01 -2.95
CA ALA A 6 -20.28 4.38 -4.00
C ALA A 6 -19.30 5.51 -3.61
N MET A 7 -19.35 6.04 -2.37
CA MET A 7 -18.66 7.28 -2.01
C MET A 7 -17.21 7.10 -1.48
N THR A 8 -16.83 5.90 -1.03
CA THR A 8 -15.45 5.65 -0.58
C THR A 8 -14.67 5.00 -1.72
N SER A 9 -13.99 5.86 -2.50
CA SER A 9 -13.04 5.43 -3.53
C SER A 9 -12.08 4.38 -2.97
N ASP A 10 -11.59 3.43 -3.78
CA ASP A 10 -10.63 2.39 -3.35
C ASP A 10 -9.48 2.96 -2.51
N GLY A 11 -8.97 4.14 -2.87
CA GLY A 11 -7.96 4.86 -2.10
C GLY A 11 -8.37 5.14 -0.65
N ASP A 12 -9.60 5.56 -0.40
CA ASP A 12 -10.12 5.88 0.94
C ASP A 12 -10.20 4.62 1.82
N ARG A 13 -10.65 3.50 1.24
CA ARG A 13 -10.67 2.19 1.91
C ARG A 13 -9.27 1.68 2.24
N ILE A 14 -8.32 1.88 1.33
CA ILE A 14 -6.91 1.50 1.52
C ILE A 14 -6.28 2.38 2.60
N SER A 15 -6.53 3.69 2.58
CA SER A 15 -6.02 4.62 3.61
C SER A 15 -6.52 4.25 5.01
N GLU A 16 -7.79 3.91 5.15
CA GLU A 16 -8.35 3.49 6.44
C GLU A 16 -7.73 2.17 6.94
N ARG A 17 -7.55 1.21 6.04
CA ARG A 17 -6.90 -0.06 6.38
C ARG A 17 -5.43 0.11 6.71
N LEU A 18 -4.73 1.02 6.03
CA LEU A 18 -3.37 1.39 6.40
C LEU A 18 -3.32 2.05 7.78
N ARG A 19 -4.26 2.95 8.13
CA ARG A 19 -4.34 3.49 9.50
C ARG A 19 -4.43 2.40 10.55
N ALA A 20 -5.25 1.38 10.32
CA ALA A 20 -5.35 0.23 11.21
C ALA A 20 -4.00 -0.51 11.32
N VAL A 21 -3.28 -0.71 10.21
CA VAL A 21 -1.92 -1.32 10.24
C VAL A 21 -0.96 -0.49 11.09
N PHE A 22 -0.94 0.84 10.93
CA PHE A 22 -0.10 1.72 11.74
C PHE A 22 -0.44 1.63 13.23
N ALA A 23 -1.72 1.70 13.57
CA ALA A 23 -2.18 1.70 14.96
C ALA A 23 -2.02 0.34 15.64
N GLU A 24 -2.41 -0.75 14.97
CA GLU A 24 -2.46 -2.09 15.56
C GLU A 24 -1.12 -2.82 15.49
N SER A 25 -0.37 -2.65 14.40
CA SER A 25 0.88 -3.40 14.20
C SER A 25 2.10 -2.61 14.67
N LEU A 26 2.14 -1.31 14.38
CA LEU A 26 3.29 -0.46 14.69
C LEU A 26 3.10 0.37 15.96
N HIS A 27 1.90 0.39 16.55
CA HIS A 27 1.53 1.29 17.65
C HIS A 27 1.81 2.78 17.34
N ILE A 28 1.65 3.18 16.08
CA ILE A 28 1.83 4.55 15.61
C ILE A 28 0.45 5.16 15.32
N ASP A 29 0.16 6.30 15.97
CA ASP A 29 -0.99 7.12 15.61
C ASP A 29 -0.60 8.12 14.52
N VAL A 30 -1.26 8.04 13.36
CA VAL A 30 -0.99 8.91 12.21
C VAL A 30 -1.98 10.08 12.20
N PRO A 31 -1.54 11.31 12.51
CA PRO A 31 -2.44 12.44 12.75
C PRO A 31 -3.18 12.90 11.48
N SER A 32 -2.51 12.91 10.32
CA SER A 32 -3.14 13.19 9.03
C SER A 32 -2.52 12.35 7.91
N ALA A 33 -3.27 12.14 6.82
CA ALA A 33 -2.84 11.31 5.71
C ALA A 33 -1.63 11.88 4.95
N ASP A 34 -1.49 13.21 4.99
CA ASP A 34 -0.44 14.02 4.36
C ASP A 34 0.71 14.34 5.34
N THR A 35 0.65 13.80 6.56
CA THR A 35 1.75 13.96 7.54
C THR A 35 2.99 13.23 7.06
N ASP A 36 4.12 13.93 7.06
CA ASP A 36 5.42 13.35 6.79
C ASP A 36 5.89 12.50 7.98
N LEU A 37 5.82 11.19 7.82
CA LEU A 37 6.06 10.20 8.87
C LEU A 37 7.53 10.18 9.33
N PHE A 38 8.48 10.50 8.44
CA PHE A 38 9.90 10.55 8.79
C PHE A 38 10.25 11.87 9.47
N LEU A 39 9.78 13.00 8.91
CA LEU A 39 10.01 14.32 9.51
C LEU A 39 9.32 14.47 10.87
N ALA A 40 8.15 13.85 11.06
CA ALA A 40 7.45 13.82 12.33
C ALA A 40 8.07 12.84 13.35
N GLY A 41 9.06 12.03 12.94
CA GLY A 41 9.68 11.00 13.79
C GLY A 41 8.73 9.85 14.15
N LEU A 42 7.71 9.62 13.32
CA LEU A 42 6.77 8.50 13.48
C LEU A 42 7.34 7.20 12.88
N LEU A 43 8.20 7.31 11.86
CA LEU A 43 8.87 6.18 11.23
C LEU A 43 10.39 6.33 11.24
N ASP A 44 11.06 5.33 11.78
CA ASP A 44 12.50 5.08 11.65
C ASP A 44 12.81 3.97 10.64
N SER A 45 14.09 3.74 10.34
CA SER A 45 14.52 2.72 9.37
C SER A 45 14.06 1.30 9.67
N LEU A 46 13.95 0.92 10.96
CA LEU A 46 13.47 -0.40 11.35
C LEU A 46 11.94 -0.51 11.19
N GLN A 47 11.21 0.51 11.63
CA GLN A 47 9.75 0.57 11.50
C GLN A 47 9.32 0.62 10.04
N LEU A 48 10.14 1.18 9.15
CA LEU A 48 9.89 1.12 7.71
C LEU A 48 9.89 -0.32 7.19
N VAL A 49 10.88 -1.13 7.56
CA VAL A 49 10.95 -2.55 7.16
C VAL A 49 9.76 -3.32 7.74
N GLU A 50 9.39 -3.03 8.99
CA GLU A 50 8.22 -3.63 9.63
C GLU A 50 6.91 -3.22 8.95
N LEU A 51 6.74 -1.94 8.62
CA LEU A 51 5.59 -1.43 7.87
C LEU A 51 5.43 -2.18 6.55
N LEU A 52 6.51 -2.32 5.79
CA LEU A 52 6.49 -3.05 4.52
C LEU A 52 6.03 -4.49 4.72
N PHE A 53 6.59 -5.19 5.71
CA PHE A 53 6.19 -6.55 6.05
C PHE A 53 4.69 -6.64 6.40
N GLN A 54 4.17 -5.71 7.23
CA GLN A 54 2.75 -5.69 7.58
C GLN A 54 1.88 -5.43 6.35
N ILE A 55 2.24 -4.47 5.49
CA ILE A 55 1.49 -4.21 4.25
C ILE A 55 1.44 -5.47 3.38
N GLU A 56 2.56 -6.17 3.20
CA GLU A 56 2.59 -7.42 2.44
C GLU A 56 1.63 -8.48 3.01
N GLN A 57 1.57 -8.63 4.33
CA GLN A 57 0.66 -9.57 4.99
C GLN A 57 -0.82 -9.14 4.91
N TYR A 58 -1.13 -7.87 5.17
CA TYR A 58 -2.51 -7.38 5.27
C TYR A 58 -3.22 -7.20 3.92
N PHE A 59 -2.44 -6.96 2.86
CA PHE A 59 -2.93 -6.75 1.50
C PHE A 59 -2.58 -7.88 0.55
N GLU A 60 -1.85 -8.91 1.01
CA GLU A 60 -1.41 -10.06 0.21
C GLU A 60 -0.62 -9.63 -1.05
N LEU A 61 0.23 -8.62 -0.88
CA LEU A 61 1.06 -8.04 -1.93
C LEU A 61 2.54 -8.36 -1.68
N ARG A 62 3.36 -8.15 -2.71
CA ARG A 62 4.81 -8.18 -2.57
C ARG A 62 5.40 -6.82 -2.88
N ILE A 63 6.17 -6.28 -1.95
CA ILE A 63 6.73 -4.94 -2.01
C ILE A 63 8.23 -5.03 -1.69
N THR A 64 9.06 -4.74 -2.69
CA THR A 64 10.51 -4.67 -2.53
C THR A 64 10.96 -3.22 -2.43
N LEU A 65 11.87 -2.91 -1.51
CA LEU A 65 12.47 -1.56 -1.41
C LEU A 65 13.14 -1.11 -2.72
N ASP A 66 13.62 -2.04 -3.55
CA ASP A 66 14.23 -1.73 -4.85
C ASP A 66 13.22 -1.13 -5.86
N ASP A 67 11.92 -1.42 -5.67
CA ASP A 67 10.84 -0.97 -6.56
C ASP A 67 10.07 0.24 -5.99
N ILE A 68 10.47 0.75 -4.83
CA ILE A 68 9.81 1.86 -4.16
C ILE A 68 10.81 2.91 -3.70
N ASP A 69 10.57 4.14 -4.11
CA ASP A 69 11.27 5.30 -3.58
C ASP A 69 10.80 5.65 -2.17
N LEU A 70 11.74 6.02 -1.29
CA LEU A 70 11.43 6.49 0.07
C LEU A 70 10.44 7.67 0.08
N GLU A 71 10.46 8.47 -0.98
CA GLU A 71 9.50 9.54 -1.22
C GLU A 71 8.06 9.02 -1.16
N ASP A 72 7.76 7.88 -1.79
CA ASP A 72 6.41 7.29 -1.82
C ASP A 72 5.97 6.67 -0.50
N LEU A 73 6.88 6.59 0.47
CA LEU A 73 6.63 6.13 1.83
C LEU A 73 6.57 7.28 2.84
N ARG A 74 6.76 8.54 2.42
CA ARG A 74 6.77 9.70 3.34
C ARG A 74 5.45 9.93 4.06
N THR A 75 4.32 9.61 3.44
CA THR A 75 3.00 9.94 3.97
C THR A 75 2.05 8.77 3.76
N LEU A 76 1.04 8.64 4.62
CA LEU A 76 0.01 7.61 4.51
C LEU A 76 -0.72 7.67 3.16
N GLU A 77 -0.98 8.87 2.64
CA GLU A 77 -1.64 9.05 1.34
C GLU A 77 -0.79 8.45 0.20
N ARG A 78 0.53 8.69 0.21
CA ARG A 78 1.42 8.14 -0.82
C ARG A 78 1.54 6.63 -0.72
N ILE A 79 1.64 6.09 0.49
CA ILE A 79 1.65 4.64 0.73
C ILE A 79 0.35 4.02 0.19
N ALA A 80 -0.81 4.65 0.45
CA ALA A 80 -2.09 4.18 -0.05
C ALA A 80 -2.14 4.14 -1.58
N ARG A 81 -1.55 5.12 -2.26
CA ARG A 81 -1.46 5.13 -3.73
C ARG A 81 -0.59 3.98 -4.26
N VAL A 82 0.54 3.68 -3.62
CA VAL A 82 1.38 2.55 -4.00
C VAL A 82 0.63 1.23 -3.86
N VAL A 83 -0.01 1.01 -2.70
CA VAL A 83 -0.80 -0.19 -2.44
C VAL A 83 -1.93 -0.33 -3.46
N ALA A 84 -2.67 0.74 -3.72
CA ALA A 84 -3.72 0.76 -4.74
C ALA A 84 -3.17 0.40 -6.12
N ALA A 85 -2.06 1.01 -6.55
CA ALA A 85 -1.46 0.72 -7.85
C ALA A 85 -1.05 -0.76 -7.98
N ARG A 86 -0.50 -1.36 -6.92
CA ARG A 86 -0.12 -2.77 -6.89
C ARG A 86 -1.33 -3.71 -6.92
N MET A 87 -2.40 -3.40 -6.19
CA MET A 87 -3.64 -4.19 -6.24
C MET A 87 -4.25 -4.20 -7.65
N ASN A 88 -4.26 -3.05 -8.33
CA ASN A 88 -4.76 -2.93 -9.71
C ASN A 88 -3.81 -3.55 -10.76
N GLY A 89 -2.51 -3.59 -10.48
CA GLY A 89 -1.49 -4.19 -11.36
C GLY A 89 -1.47 -5.72 -11.30
N SER A 90 -1.70 -6.31 -10.11
CA SER A 90 -1.76 -7.77 -9.89
C SER A 90 -2.87 -8.45 -10.70
N GLU A 91 -3.99 -7.76 -10.94
CA GLU A 91 -5.07 -8.27 -11.79
C GLU A 91 -4.66 -8.39 -13.28
N ARG A 92 -3.69 -7.60 -13.74
CA ARG A 92 -3.21 -7.61 -15.14
C ARG A 92 -2.08 -8.60 -15.40
N ALA A 93 -1.32 -8.99 -14.37
CA ALA A 93 -0.17 -9.89 -14.52
C ALA A 93 -0.57 -11.37 -14.73
N THR A 94 -1.79 -11.75 -14.36
CA THR A 94 -2.30 -13.14 -14.48
C THR A 94 -2.87 -13.47 -15.87
N GLY A 95 -2.82 -12.54 -16.83
CA GLY A 95 -3.52 -12.65 -18.11
C GLY A 95 -2.70 -12.93 -19.37
N GLN A 96 -1.37 -13.02 -19.33
CA GLN A 96 -0.59 -13.16 -20.57
C GLN A 96 0.68 -13.99 -20.40
N GLN A 97 0.53 -15.32 -20.37
CA GLN A 97 1.63 -16.20 -20.81
C GLN A 97 1.61 -16.26 -22.34
N PRO A 98 2.64 -15.75 -23.05
CA PRO A 98 2.84 -16.13 -24.44
C PRO A 98 3.17 -17.62 -24.47
N ILE A 99 2.22 -18.42 -24.95
CA ILE A 99 2.46 -19.80 -25.32
C ILE A 99 3.56 -19.80 -26.39
N PHE A 100 4.75 -20.28 -26.04
CA PHE A 100 5.76 -20.61 -27.05
C PHE A 100 5.20 -21.75 -27.91
N SER A 101 4.67 -21.42 -29.09
CA SER A 101 4.50 -22.40 -30.16
C SER A 101 5.86 -22.69 -30.75
N ALA A 102 6.57 -23.63 -30.13
CA ALA A 102 7.55 -24.45 -30.81
C ALA A 102 6.79 -25.43 -31.71
N GLY A 103 7.02 -25.36 -33.03
CA GLY A 103 6.60 -26.42 -33.95
C GLY A 103 6.23 -25.92 -35.34
N ALA A 104 7.20 -25.89 -36.24
CA ALA A 104 7.24 -26.70 -37.47
C ALA A 104 8.52 -26.39 -38.25
#